data_AF-A0A8S7RFC3-F1
#
_entry.id   AF-A0A8S7RFC3-F1
#
_cell.length_a   1.000
_cell.length_b   1.000
_cell.length_c   1.000
_cell.angle_alpha   90.00
_cell.angle_beta   90.00
_cell.angle_gamma   90.00
#
_symmetry.space_group_name_H-M   'P 1'
#
loop_
_entity.id
_entity.type
_entity.pdbx_description
1 polymer ?
#
loop_
_entity_poly.entity_id
_entity_poly.type
_entity_poly.pdbx_seq_one_letter_code
_entity_poly.pdbx_strand_id
1 'polypeptide(L)'
;MRHGLMEAACERRIPMPNWCSNRMYFSGEPAQIAEIKRLASGAVTPLYRRATNEGIQLFLAGSAGLLQITENIRSEQCPGVTAAGRGAVSPENIAFTRWLTHLQNGVLLDEQNCLMLHELWLLRIFMKGDHSITSIEIG
;
A
#
# COMPACT_ATOMS: atom_id res chain seq x y z
N MET A 1 -7.31 -44.12 40.01
CA MET A 1 -7.52 -44.84 38.73
C MET A 1 -8.38 -43.97 37.83
N ARG A 2 -8.00 -43.87 36.56
CA ARG A 2 -8.60 -43.05 35.50
C ARG A 2 -9.89 -43.68 34.96
N HIS A 3 -10.84 -42.86 34.55
CA HIS A 3 -11.78 -43.00 33.41
C HIS A 3 -12.82 -41.87 33.58
N GLY A 4 -13.19 -41.03 32.62
CA GLY A 4 -12.84 -40.84 31.22
C GLY A 4 -13.87 -39.85 30.66
N LEU A 5 -13.45 -38.85 29.89
CA LEU A 5 -14.33 -38.14 28.96
C LEU A 5 -13.52 -37.85 27.70
N MET A 6 -13.99 -38.47 26.62
CA MET A 6 -13.41 -38.43 25.28
C MET A 6 -13.46 -37.04 24.66
N GLU A 7 -12.47 -36.83 23.81
CA GLU A 7 -12.37 -35.90 22.69
C GLU A 7 -13.66 -35.27 22.18
N ALA A 8 -13.62 -33.95 22.03
CA ALA A 8 -14.30 -33.27 20.93
C ALA A 8 -13.23 -32.91 19.89
N ALA A 9 -13.09 -33.77 18.89
CA ALA A 9 -12.27 -33.54 17.72
C ALA A 9 -12.74 -32.28 16.97
N CYS A 10 -11.94 -31.23 16.97
CA CYS A 10 -11.99 -30.19 15.94
C CYS A 10 -11.00 -30.57 14.82
N GLU A 11 -11.19 -31.74 14.23
CA GLU A 11 -10.47 -32.17 13.03
C GLU A 11 -11.27 -31.77 11.79
N ARG A 12 -11.35 -30.46 11.53
CA ARG A 12 -11.46 -30.01 10.13
C ARG A 12 -10.06 -29.81 9.61
N ARG A 13 -9.37 -30.90 9.27
CA ARG A 13 -8.20 -30.82 8.37
C ARG A 13 -8.73 -30.33 7.03
N ILE A 14 -8.65 -29.03 6.78
CA ILE A 14 -8.70 -28.52 5.41
C ILE A 14 -7.53 -29.24 4.70
N PRO A 15 -7.77 -30.07 3.67
CA PRO A 15 -6.69 -30.70 2.93
C PRO A 15 -5.77 -29.58 2.47
N MET A 16 -4.51 -29.62 2.86
CA MET A 16 -3.55 -28.63 2.35
C MET A 16 -3.58 -28.74 0.83
N PRO A 17 -3.75 -27.63 0.10
CA PRO A 17 -3.68 -27.66 -1.35
C PRO A 17 -2.35 -28.30 -1.78
N ASN A 18 -2.29 -28.85 -2.99
CA ASN A 18 -1.06 -29.39 -3.56
C ASN A 18 -0.07 -28.25 -3.88
N TRP A 19 0.72 -27.82 -2.89
CA TRP A 19 1.69 -26.76 -3.09
C TRP A 19 2.88 -27.24 -3.92
N CYS A 20 3.31 -26.42 -4.87
CA CYS A 20 4.50 -26.70 -5.66
C CYS A 20 5.76 -26.57 -4.79
N SER A 21 6.59 -27.62 -4.75
CA SER A 21 7.92 -27.57 -4.14
C SER A 21 8.94 -27.03 -5.15
N ASN A 22 8.92 -25.72 -5.37
CA ASN A 22 9.86 -25.07 -6.28
C ASN A 22 11.27 -25.02 -5.69
N ARG A 23 12.29 -25.31 -6.52
CA ARG A 23 13.71 -25.19 -6.15
C ARG A 23 14.42 -24.29 -7.14
N MET A 24 15.04 -23.23 -6.63
CA MET A 24 15.83 -22.27 -7.43
C MET A 24 17.27 -22.27 -6.97
N TYR A 25 18.19 -22.10 -7.92
CA TYR A 25 19.62 -21.97 -7.68
C TYR A 25 20.09 -20.64 -8.28
N PHE A 26 20.85 -19.88 -7.50
CA PHE A 26 21.38 -18.58 -7.90
C PHE A 26 22.90 -18.63 -7.90
N SER A 27 23.52 -18.08 -8.94
CA SER A 27 24.95 -17.91 -9.10
C SER A 27 25.25 -16.50 -9.57
N GLY A 28 26.27 -15.84 -9.00
CA GLY A 28 26.61 -14.46 -9.32
C GLY A 28 27.54 -13.87 -8.27
N GLU A 29 27.81 -12.58 -8.38
CA GLU A 29 28.69 -11.87 -7.45
C GLU A 29 28.16 -11.94 -6.00
N PRO A 30 29.04 -12.05 -4.98
CA PRO A 30 28.62 -12.16 -3.59
C PRO A 30 27.67 -11.03 -3.15
N ALA A 31 27.85 -9.82 -3.67
CA ALA A 31 26.99 -8.68 -3.40
C ALA A 31 25.55 -8.87 -3.93
N GLN A 32 25.39 -9.41 -5.14
CA GLN A 32 24.08 -9.69 -5.74
C GLN A 32 23.36 -10.84 -5.02
N ILE A 33 24.11 -11.89 -4.65
CA ILE A 33 23.58 -13.00 -3.86
C ILE A 33 23.13 -12.52 -2.47
N ALA A 34 23.87 -11.59 -1.86
CA ALA A 34 23.47 -10.98 -0.59
C ALA A 34 22.15 -10.21 -0.73
N GLU A 35 21.94 -9.48 -1.81
CA GLU A 35 20.69 -8.74 -2.05
C GLU A 35 19.50 -9.69 -2.25
N ILE A 36 19.65 -10.77 -3.02
CA ILE A 36 18.61 -11.81 -3.18
C ILE A 36 18.26 -12.43 -1.82
N LYS A 37 19.27 -12.71 -0.98
CA LYS A 37 19.04 -13.26 0.37
C LYS A 37 18.28 -12.28 1.25
N ARG A 38 18.60 -10.98 1.18
CA ARG A 38 17.86 -9.94 1.92
C ARG A 38 16.41 -9.83 1.45
N LEU A 39 16.17 -9.94 0.14
CA LEU A 39 14.80 -9.97 -0.38
C LEU A 39 14.05 -11.21 0.11
N ALA A 40 14.66 -12.40 0.00
CA ALA A 40 14.04 -13.66 0.41
C ALA A 40 13.75 -13.74 1.91
N SER A 41 14.56 -13.09 2.75
CA SER A 41 14.31 -13.00 4.20
C SER A 41 13.34 -11.88 4.59
N GLY A 42 12.88 -11.07 3.64
CA GLY A 42 12.03 -9.90 3.92
C GLY A 42 12.77 -8.72 4.56
N ALA A 43 14.11 -8.71 4.53
CA ALA A 43 14.94 -7.62 5.06
C ALA A 43 15.02 -6.38 4.14
N VAL A 44 14.30 -6.40 3.02
CA VAL A 44 14.10 -5.26 2.13
C VAL A 44 12.60 -5.03 2.00
N THR A 45 12.16 -3.80 2.23
CA THR A 45 10.80 -3.38 1.92
C THR A 45 10.76 -2.95 0.46
N PRO A 46 10.03 -3.67 -0.43
CA PRO A 46 9.92 -3.27 -1.82
C PRO A 46 9.24 -1.90 -1.96
N LEU A 47 9.69 -1.09 -2.91
CA LEU A 47 9.15 0.26 -3.13
C LEU A 47 7.64 0.25 -3.42
N TYR A 48 7.13 -0.74 -4.15
CA TYR A 48 5.70 -0.88 -4.44
C TYR A 48 4.87 -1.02 -3.15
N ARG A 49 5.41 -1.66 -2.11
CA ARG A 49 4.71 -1.86 -0.84
C ARG A 49 4.56 -0.54 -0.11
N ARG A 50 5.61 0.28 -0.11
CA ARG A 50 5.57 1.65 0.42
C ARG A 50 4.55 2.50 -0.36
N ALA A 51 4.67 2.54 -1.69
CA ALA A 51 3.77 3.33 -2.54
C ALA A 51 2.30 2.93 -2.37
N THR A 52 2.02 1.64 -2.14
CA THR A 52 0.67 1.14 -1.85
C THR A 52 0.14 1.69 -0.52
N ASN A 53 0.93 1.60 0.55
CA ASN A 53 0.54 2.11 1.88
C ASN A 53 0.31 3.63 1.88
N GLU A 54 1.18 4.36 1.19
CA GLU A 54 1.05 5.81 0.99
C GLU A 54 -0.21 6.16 0.19
N GLY A 55 -0.49 5.39 -0.86
CA GLY A 55 -1.71 5.50 -1.66
C GLY A 55 -2.97 5.25 -0.84
N ILE A 56 -2.99 4.25 0.04
CA ILE A 56 -4.12 4.01 0.97
C ILE A 56 -4.37 5.24 1.84
N GLN A 57 -3.31 5.87 2.37
CA GLN A 57 -3.48 7.08 3.19
C GLN A 57 -4.07 8.25 2.38
N LEU A 58 -3.61 8.47 1.15
CA LEU A 58 -4.16 9.51 0.26
C LEU A 58 -5.61 9.21 -0.10
N PHE A 59 -5.93 7.95 -0.38
CA PHE A 59 -7.30 7.51 -0.65
C PHE A 59 -8.24 7.80 0.52
N LEU A 60 -7.83 7.45 1.74
CA LEU A 60 -8.61 7.70 2.95
C LEU A 60 -8.75 9.19 3.23
N ALA A 61 -7.68 9.98 3.05
CA ALA A 61 -7.72 11.43 3.21
C ALA A 61 -8.65 12.11 2.21
N GLY A 62 -8.66 11.67 0.95
CA GLY A 62 -9.61 12.13 -0.07
C GLY A 62 -11.06 11.76 0.26
N SER A 63 -11.28 10.51 0.67
CA SER A 63 -12.61 10.01 1.06
C SER A 63 -13.18 10.73 2.29
N ALA A 64 -12.32 11.14 3.22
CA ALA A 64 -12.68 11.95 4.38
C ALA A 64 -12.86 13.44 4.06
N GLY A 65 -12.56 13.88 2.83
CA GLY A 65 -12.62 15.28 2.40
C GLY A 65 -11.48 16.16 2.94
N LEU A 66 -10.43 15.57 3.50
CA LEU A 66 -9.24 16.29 3.94
C LEU A 66 -8.37 16.76 2.77
N LEU A 67 -8.42 16.01 1.67
CA LEU A 67 -7.84 16.38 0.39
C LEU A 67 -8.95 16.48 -0.64
N GLN A 68 -8.87 17.48 -1.51
CA GLN A 68 -9.87 17.77 -2.51
C GLN A 68 -9.21 17.88 -3.88
N ILE A 69 -9.94 17.52 -4.93
CA ILE A 69 -9.44 17.64 -6.30
C ILE A 69 -9.37 19.12 -6.71
N THR A 70 -8.36 19.50 -7.49
CA THR A 70 -8.25 20.86 -8.06
C THR A 70 -8.81 20.95 -9.47
N GLU A 71 -8.95 19.81 -10.13
CA GLU A 71 -9.47 19.62 -11.47
C GLU A 71 -10.67 18.68 -11.43
N ASN A 72 -11.57 18.76 -12.41
CA ASN A 72 -12.82 17.98 -12.40
C ASN A 72 -12.57 16.54 -12.88
N ILE A 73 -11.77 15.80 -12.12
CA ILE A 73 -11.45 14.40 -12.36
C ILE A 73 -12.48 13.57 -11.60
N ARG A 74 -13.25 12.75 -12.31
CA ARG A 74 -14.22 11.83 -11.69
C ARG A 74 -13.56 10.47 -11.47
N SER A 75 -13.71 9.92 -10.28
CA SER A 75 -13.37 8.53 -10.01
C SER A 75 -14.61 7.65 -10.20
N GLU A 76 -14.68 6.91 -11.30
CA GLU A 76 -15.81 6.02 -11.59
C GLU A 76 -15.82 4.79 -10.68
N GLN A 77 -14.63 4.27 -10.36
CA GLN A 77 -14.47 3.07 -9.54
C GLN A 77 -14.80 3.33 -8.06
N CYS A 78 -14.49 4.54 -7.57
CA CYS A 78 -14.73 4.95 -6.19
C CYS A 78 -15.14 6.44 -6.13
N PRO A 79 -16.42 6.79 -6.40
CA PRO A 79 -16.87 8.18 -6.38
C PRO A 79 -16.68 8.89 -5.03
N GLY A 80 -16.69 8.11 -3.94
CA GLY A 80 -16.49 8.59 -2.57
C GLY A 80 -15.17 9.33 -2.35
N VAL A 81 -14.11 8.97 -3.10
CA VAL A 81 -12.78 9.59 -2.96
C VAL A 81 -12.76 11.06 -3.41
N THR A 82 -13.74 11.47 -4.23
CA THR A 82 -13.90 12.83 -4.75
C THR A 82 -15.18 13.50 -4.26
N ALA A 83 -15.87 12.93 -3.27
CA ALA A 83 -17.19 13.41 -2.82
C ALA A 83 -17.16 14.84 -2.25
N ALA A 84 -16.03 15.25 -1.66
CA ALA A 84 -15.82 16.60 -1.16
C ALA A 84 -15.70 17.67 -2.26
N GLY A 85 -15.68 17.26 -3.54
CA GLY A 85 -15.67 18.14 -4.69
C GLY A 85 -14.35 18.90 -4.87
N ARG A 86 -14.44 20.05 -5.55
CA ARG A 86 -13.28 20.87 -5.91
C ARG A 86 -12.85 21.75 -4.73
N GLY A 87 -11.59 21.64 -4.35
CA GLY A 87 -10.98 22.43 -3.27
C GLY A 87 -10.15 23.62 -3.77
N ALA A 88 -9.49 24.30 -2.84
CA ALA A 88 -8.52 25.33 -3.15
C ALA A 88 -7.30 24.76 -3.91
N VAL A 89 -6.66 25.59 -4.74
CA VAL A 89 -5.43 25.24 -5.45
C VAL A 89 -4.25 25.35 -4.50
N SER A 90 -4.14 24.37 -3.60
CA SER A 90 -3.03 24.22 -2.66
C SER A 90 -2.07 23.12 -3.13
N PRO A 91 -0.79 23.12 -2.71
CA PRO A 91 0.16 22.08 -3.08
C PRO A 91 -0.32 20.65 -2.75
N GLU A 92 -0.99 20.47 -1.61
CA GLU A 92 -1.53 19.18 -1.16
C GLU A 92 -2.65 18.69 -2.08
N ASN A 93 -3.58 19.58 -2.44
CA ASN A 93 -4.70 19.24 -3.33
C ASN A 93 -4.21 18.99 -4.77
N ILE A 94 -3.20 19.73 -5.23
CA ILE A 94 -2.54 19.46 -6.52
C ILE A 94 -1.88 18.08 -6.50
N ALA A 95 -1.11 17.78 -5.44
CA ALA A 95 -0.44 16.49 -5.30
C ALA A 95 -1.44 15.34 -5.25
N PHE A 96 -2.53 15.50 -4.49
CA PHE A 96 -3.64 14.54 -4.44
C PHE A 96 -4.31 14.33 -5.79
N THR A 97 -4.59 15.42 -6.53
CA THR A 97 -5.19 15.34 -7.87
C THR A 97 -4.29 14.57 -8.82
N ARG A 98 -2.98 14.85 -8.83
CA ARG A 98 -1.99 14.12 -9.64
C ARG A 98 -1.91 12.65 -9.25
N TRP A 99 -1.85 12.36 -7.96
CA TRP A 99 -1.84 10.98 -7.46
C TRP A 99 -3.10 10.22 -7.92
N LEU A 100 -4.27 10.85 -7.84
CA LEU A 100 -5.53 10.24 -8.27
C LEU A 100 -5.52 9.96 -9.79
N THR A 101 -4.97 10.85 -10.61
CA THR A 101 -4.75 10.61 -12.04
C THR A 101 -3.87 9.38 -12.29
N HIS A 102 -2.77 9.23 -11.54
CA HIS A 102 -1.91 8.05 -11.67
C HIS A 102 -2.63 6.75 -11.28
N LEU A 103 -3.44 6.79 -10.21
CA LEU A 103 -4.25 5.65 -9.80
C LEU A 103 -5.25 5.25 -10.90
N GLN A 104 -5.94 6.21 -11.50
CA GLN A 104 -6.92 5.97 -12.56
C GLN A 104 -6.28 5.45 -13.84
N ASN A 105 -5.09 5.94 -14.18
CA ASN A 105 -4.34 5.47 -15.34
C ASN A 105 -3.72 4.07 -15.15
N GLY A 106 -3.79 3.50 -13.94
CA GLY A 106 -3.25 2.17 -13.66
C GLY A 106 -1.74 2.08 -13.88
N VAL A 107 -0.99 3.10 -13.48
CA VAL A 107 0.46 3.13 -13.66
C VAL A 107 1.15 1.93 -13.00
N LEU A 108 2.19 1.40 -13.66
CA LEU A 108 2.97 0.29 -13.11
C LEU A 108 3.76 0.76 -11.88
N LEU A 109 3.80 -0.07 -10.83
CA LEU A 109 4.60 0.18 -9.63
C LEU A 109 6.06 -0.26 -9.83
N ASP A 110 6.70 0.31 -10.85
CA ASP A 110 8.15 0.25 -11.03
C ASP A 110 8.87 1.24 -10.10
N GLU A 111 10.20 1.20 -10.10
CA GLU A 111 11.03 2.04 -9.23
C GLU A 111 10.77 3.53 -9.44
N GLN A 112 10.71 3.99 -10.70
CA GLN A 112 10.53 5.40 -11.04
C GLN A 112 9.17 5.92 -10.57
N ASN A 113 8.09 5.19 -10.86
CA ASN A 113 6.75 5.57 -10.46
C ASN A 113 6.60 5.48 -8.93
N CYS A 114 7.21 4.51 -8.26
CA CYS A 114 7.18 4.44 -6.79
C CYS A 114 7.90 5.61 -6.12
N LEU A 115 8.97 6.13 -6.71
CA LEU A 115 9.66 7.32 -6.21
C LEU A 115 8.83 8.58 -6.46
N MET A 116 8.27 8.74 -7.65
CA MET A 116 7.39 9.87 -7.97
C MET A 116 6.11 9.88 -7.10
N LEU A 117 5.45 8.74 -6.90
CA LEU A 117 4.27 8.63 -6.02
C LEU A 117 4.62 9.00 -4.57
N HIS A 118 5.83 8.66 -4.12
CA HIS A 118 6.31 9.04 -2.80
C HIS A 118 6.50 10.56 -2.67
N GLU A 119 7.02 11.23 -3.69
CA GLU A 119 7.12 12.70 -3.71
C GLU A 119 5.75 13.37 -3.59
N LEU A 120 4.73 12.86 -4.30
CA LEU A 120 3.36 13.34 -4.17
C LEU A 120 2.81 13.14 -2.76
N TRP A 121 3.12 12.01 -2.12
CA TRP A 121 2.73 11.74 -0.74
C TRP A 121 3.42 12.68 0.27
N LEU A 122 4.70 13.01 0.07
CA LEU A 122 5.42 13.96 0.94
C LEU A 122 4.80 15.36 0.87
N LEU A 123 4.36 15.81 -0.32
CA LEU A 123 3.71 17.11 -0.49
C LEU A 123 2.41 17.25 0.32
N ARG A 124 1.77 16.14 0.70
CA ARG A 124 0.61 16.13 1.62
C ARG A 124 1.00 16.36 3.09
N ILE A 125 2.23 16.03 3.50
CA ILE A 125 2.69 16.12 4.90
C ILE A 125 3.34 17.47 5.21
N PHE A 126 4.04 18.07 4.25
CA PHE A 126 5.02 19.12 4.54
C PHE A 126 4.48 20.54 4.80
N MET A 127 3.16 20.78 4.77
CA MET A 127 2.61 22.15 4.78
C MET A 127 1.62 22.43 5.92
N LYS A 128 1.29 21.44 6.76
CA LYS A 128 0.73 21.68 8.09
C LYS A 128 1.68 21.10 9.12
N GLY A 129 2.24 21.94 9.97
CA GLY A 129 3.11 21.56 11.10
C GLY A 129 2.41 20.77 12.20
N ASP A 130 1.47 19.89 11.85
CA ASP A 130 0.71 19.06 12.76
C ASP A 130 1.07 17.60 12.51
N HIS A 131 1.90 17.05 13.40
CA HIS A 131 2.23 15.63 13.55
C HIS A 131 1.02 14.75 13.94
N SER A 132 -0.20 15.15 13.59
CA SER A 132 -1.44 14.54 14.07
C SER A 132 -1.99 13.46 13.13
N ILE A 133 -1.48 13.35 11.88
CA ILE A 133 -1.98 12.38 10.88
C ILE A 133 -0.95 11.32 10.48
N THR A 134 0.00 11.02 11.37
CA THR A 134 0.82 9.79 11.27
C THR A 134 0.15 8.58 11.92
N SER A 135 -0.97 8.77 12.63
CA SER A 135 -1.74 7.70 13.27
C SER A 135 -3.09 7.48 12.57
N ILE A 136 -3.07 7.09 11.30
CA ILE A 136 -4.13 6.23 10.80
C ILE A 136 -3.57 4.81 10.94
N GLU A 137 -3.68 4.27 12.16
CA GLU A 137 -3.36 2.86 12.42
C GLU A 137 -4.37 2.00 11.65
N ILE A 138 -3.89 1.35 10.59
CA ILE A 138 -4.62 0.26 9.96
C ILE A 138 -4.35 -0.96 10.83
N GLY A 139 -5.29 -1.29 11.70
CA GLY A 139 -5.31 -2.52 12.50
C GLY A 139 -5.55 -3.77 11.66
#